data_AF-A0A660TI22-F1
#
_entry.id   AF-A0A660TI22-F1
#
_cell.length_a   1.000
_cell.length_b   1.000
_cell.length_c   1.000
_cell.angle_alpha   90.00
_cell.angle_beta   90.00
_cell.angle_gamma   90.00
#
_symmetry.space_group_name_H-M   'P 1'
#
loop_
_entity.id
_entity.type
_entity.pdbx_description
1 polymer ?
#
loop_
_entity_poly.entity_id
_entity_poly.type
_entity_poly.pdbx_seq_one_letter_code
_entity_poly.pdbx_strand_id
1 'polypeptide(L)'
;PDVEFIDEGSIACTALTLIYAYLFLKDRDEYREAAGKILKYHDNWIIRTPGASLYGSSFRYWENTWETRDWGPSINGGHAWSIWTAEAKYYSFFIERDFTDLIDSFAAFISNMPKVNRDGSMYSNFTPDYITGSFKHNGFEFNPDYLAHDFPRKTFTASGSYFLIRASETWFYTSAVGFWNGELITLNATIEEGSKLVSHAPHFKKLVVEKGVGRINLEHKGVLEIYKSAELKEIEVLKGEIIFNNLNKTLVKAANGRITIYT
;
A
#
# COMPACT_ATOMS: atom_id res chain seq x y z
N PRO A 1 12.70 -8.51 33.87
CA PRO A 1 11.69 -9.19 33.01
C PRO A 1 12.10 -8.98 31.56
N ASP A 2 12.48 -10.07 30.90
CA ASP A 2 12.87 -10.10 29.50
C ASP A 2 11.68 -9.67 28.64
N VAL A 3 11.57 -8.36 28.39
CA VAL A 3 10.61 -7.85 27.43
C VAL A 3 11.20 -8.20 26.08
N GLU A 4 10.75 -9.31 25.50
CA GLU A 4 10.92 -9.57 24.07
C GLU A 4 10.21 -8.43 23.33
N PHE A 5 10.98 -7.40 23.04
CA PHE A 5 10.50 -6.24 22.31
C PHE A 5 10.37 -6.62 20.84
N ILE A 6 9.13 -6.69 20.37
CA ILE A 6 8.81 -6.87 18.96
C ILE A 6 8.30 -5.53 18.44
N ASP A 7 9.03 -4.97 17.47
CA ASP A 7 8.56 -3.83 16.68
C ASP A 7 7.74 -4.29 15.48
N GLU A 8 6.77 -3.49 15.08
CA GLU A 8 6.05 -3.70 13.83
C GLU A 8 6.99 -3.74 12.62
N GLY A 9 8.07 -2.95 12.60
CA GLY A 9 9.04 -2.95 11.50
C GLY A 9 9.71 -4.31 11.28
N SER A 10 10.02 -5.05 12.34
CA SER A 10 10.60 -6.39 12.21
C SER A 10 9.59 -7.43 11.71
N ILE A 11 8.31 -7.28 12.08
CA ILE A 11 7.19 -8.09 11.56
C ILE A 11 7.04 -7.83 10.05
N ALA A 12 6.95 -6.56 9.67
CA ALA A 12 6.76 -6.11 8.28
C ALA A 12 7.89 -6.58 7.35
N CYS A 13 9.15 -6.36 7.73
CA CYS A 13 10.29 -6.73 6.90
C CYS A 13 10.43 -8.26 6.76
N THR A 14 10.04 -9.02 7.79
CA THR A 14 10.04 -10.49 7.74
C THR A 14 9.01 -11.01 6.73
N ALA A 15 7.78 -10.50 6.78
CA ALA A 15 6.75 -10.85 5.81
C ALA A 15 7.18 -10.51 4.37
N LEU A 16 7.68 -9.29 4.14
CA LEU A 16 8.14 -8.86 2.83
C LEU A 16 9.29 -9.75 2.31
N THR A 17 10.26 -10.08 3.17
CA THR A 17 11.39 -10.95 2.80
C THR A 17 10.93 -12.34 2.36
N LEU A 18 9.97 -12.93 3.07
CA LEU A 18 9.42 -14.24 2.72
C LEU A 18 8.63 -14.20 1.41
N ILE A 19 7.83 -13.16 1.19
CA ILE A 19 7.14 -12.94 -0.09
C ILE A 19 8.13 -12.77 -1.24
N TYR A 20 9.22 -12.04 -1.01
CA TYR A 20 10.27 -11.85 -1.99
C TYR A 20 11.02 -13.14 -2.32
N ALA A 21 11.35 -13.92 -1.28
CA ALA A 21 11.95 -15.23 -1.46
C ALA A 21 11.02 -16.15 -2.27
N TYR A 22 9.72 -16.14 -1.98
CA TYR A 22 8.70 -16.88 -2.72
C TYR A 22 8.64 -16.47 -4.20
N LEU A 23 8.54 -15.16 -4.48
CA LEU A 23 8.32 -14.65 -5.83
C LEU A 23 9.56 -14.67 -6.73
N PHE A 24 10.74 -14.40 -6.16
CA PHE A 24 11.94 -14.09 -6.96
C PHE A 24 13.09 -15.08 -6.79
N LEU A 25 13.09 -15.90 -5.74
CA LEU A 25 14.17 -16.87 -5.50
C LEU A 25 13.68 -18.30 -5.70
N LYS A 26 12.70 -18.72 -4.90
CA LYS A 26 12.16 -20.07 -4.94
C LYS A 26 10.73 -20.11 -4.43
N ASP A 27 9.85 -20.57 -5.30
CA ASP A 27 8.46 -20.89 -5.00
C ASP A 27 8.40 -22.05 -4.00
N ARG A 28 8.32 -21.70 -2.72
CA ARG A 28 8.19 -22.61 -1.59
C ARG A 28 6.95 -22.22 -0.80
N ASP A 29 5.96 -23.10 -0.76
CA ASP A 29 4.72 -22.85 -0.05
C ASP A 29 4.94 -22.49 1.42
N GLU A 30 6.00 -22.99 2.06
CA GLU A 30 6.32 -22.64 3.45
C GLU A 30 6.62 -21.14 3.63
N TYR A 31 7.19 -20.47 2.62
CA TYR A 31 7.46 -19.03 2.67
C TYR A 31 6.17 -18.23 2.52
N ARG A 32 5.31 -18.63 1.57
CA ARG A 32 3.99 -18.06 1.36
C ARG A 32 3.12 -18.16 2.61
N GLU A 33 3.01 -19.37 3.18
CA GLU A 33 2.20 -19.62 4.38
C GLU A 33 2.70 -18.84 5.60
N ALA A 34 4.03 -18.80 5.80
CA ALA A 34 4.63 -18.04 6.90
C ALA A 34 4.39 -16.54 6.72
N ALA A 35 4.59 -16.00 5.51
CA ALA A 35 4.33 -14.59 5.23
C ALA A 35 2.86 -14.21 5.48
N GLY A 36 1.91 -15.01 5.01
CA GLY A 36 0.48 -14.77 5.22
C GLY A 36 0.10 -14.74 6.71
N LYS A 37 0.67 -15.65 7.51
CA LYS A 37 0.47 -15.63 8.97
C LYS A 37 1.03 -14.34 9.59
N ILE A 38 2.24 -13.94 9.21
CA ILE A 38 2.88 -12.72 9.73
C ILE A 38 2.10 -11.46 9.33
N LEU A 39 1.62 -11.36 8.09
CA LEU A 39 0.77 -10.25 7.65
C LEU A 39 -0.53 -10.18 8.46
N LYS A 40 -1.16 -11.32 8.71
CA LYS A 40 -2.36 -11.37 9.56
C LYS A 40 -2.09 -10.93 11.00
N TYR A 41 -0.92 -11.25 11.57
CA TYR A 41 -0.53 -10.73 12.88
C TYR A 41 -0.26 -9.22 12.83
N HIS A 42 0.36 -8.76 11.75
CA HIS A 42 0.66 -7.35 11.50
C HIS A 42 -0.60 -6.48 11.48
N ASP A 43 -1.75 -6.99 11.02
CA ASP A 43 -3.01 -6.22 10.93
C ASP A 43 -3.40 -5.49 12.23
N ASN A 44 -3.04 -6.04 13.39
CA ASN A 44 -3.30 -5.41 14.70
C ASN A 44 -2.53 -4.10 14.92
N TRP A 45 -1.50 -3.84 14.11
CA TRP A 45 -0.66 -2.65 14.15
C TRP A 45 -1.08 -1.60 13.12
N ILE A 46 -2.09 -1.84 12.30
CA ILE A 46 -2.52 -0.87 11.29
C ILE A 46 -3.42 0.18 11.94
N ILE A 47 -3.06 1.45 11.76
CA ILE A 47 -3.86 2.59 12.19
C ILE A 47 -5.07 2.72 11.25
N ARG A 48 -6.28 2.64 11.81
CA ARG A 48 -7.55 2.79 11.09
C ARG A 48 -8.26 4.13 11.36
N THR A 49 -7.59 5.06 12.03
CA THR A 49 -8.10 6.40 12.30
C THR A 49 -8.30 7.18 10.99
N PRO A 50 -9.44 7.86 10.78
CA PRO A 50 -9.70 8.63 9.56
C PRO A 50 -8.81 9.87 9.52
N GLY A 51 -7.70 9.77 8.81
CA GLY A 51 -6.79 10.86 8.50
C GLY A 51 -5.84 10.41 7.41
N ALA A 52 -5.60 11.24 6.39
CA ALA A 52 -4.83 10.83 5.23
C ALA A 52 -3.46 10.28 5.62
N SER A 53 -2.73 10.96 6.51
CA SER A 53 -1.41 10.52 7.01
C SER A 53 -1.46 9.36 8.01
N LEU A 54 -2.64 8.91 8.44
CA LEU A 54 -2.80 7.91 9.49
C LEU A 54 -3.36 6.60 8.95
N TYR A 55 -4.48 6.68 8.22
CA TYR A 55 -5.21 5.52 7.76
C TYR A 55 -4.34 4.59 6.89
N GLY A 56 -4.21 3.33 7.30
CA GLY A 56 -3.37 2.34 6.60
C GLY A 56 -1.90 2.38 7.00
N SER A 57 -1.45 3.39 7.76
CA SER A 57 -0.09 3.39 8.30
C SER A 57 0.08 2.35 9.38
N SER A 58 1.28 1.81 9.49
CA SER A 58 1.65 1.01 10.65
C SER A 58 1.83 1.89 11.88
N PHE A 59 1.46 1.39 13.05
CA PHE A 59 1.69 2.03 14.34
C PHE A 59 3.18 1.96 14.68
N ARG A 60 3.82 3.13 14.72
CA ARG A 60 5.23 3.32 15.07
C ARG A 60 5.35 4.46 16.07
N TYR A 61 6.33 4.40 16.97
CA TYR A 61 6.37 5.31 18.12
C TYR A 61 7.72 6.02 18.36
N TRP A 62 8.85 5.45 17.92
CA TRP A 62 10.17 5.99 18.26
C TRP A 62 10.90 6.65 17.09
N GLU A 63 10.29 6.72 15.90
CA GLU A 63 11.00 7.18 14.70
C GLU A 63 11.42 8.65 14.78
N ASN A 64 10.61 9.48 15.41
CA ASN A 64 10.97 10.88 15.68
C ASN A 64 12.27 10.99 16.50
N THR A 65 12.55 10.06 17.42
CA THR A 65 13.78 10.07 18.22
C THR A 65 15.01 9.73 17.36
N TRP A 66 14.89 8.80 16.43
CA TRP A 66 16.03 8.25 15.68
C TRP A 66 16.29 8.96 14.37
N GLU A 67 15.22 9.27 13.63
CA GLU A 67 15.32 9.80 12.27
C GLU A 67 15.38 11.33 12.23
N THR A 68 14.60 12.01 13.09
CA THR A 68 14.50 13.47 13.06
C THR A 68 15.24 14.14 14.20
N ARG A 69 15.19 13.55 15.41
CA ARG A 69 15.58 14.19 16.68
C ARG A 69 14.87 15.52 16.91
N ASP A 70 13.79 15.77 16.17
CA ASP A 70 13.03 17.01 16.23
C ASP A 70 12.09 16.99 17.43
N TRP A 71 11.47 15.84 17.64
CA TRP A 71 10.47 15.58 18.67
C TRP A 71 10.83 14.27 19.39
N GLY A 72 10.45 14.15 20.65
CA GLY A 72 10.54 12.88 21.38
C GLY A 72 9.59 11.79 20.86
N PRO A 73 9.63 10.59 21.47
CA PRO A 73 8.75 9.48 21.14
C PRO A 73 7.27 9.89 21.06
N SER A 74 6.62 9.45 19.98
CA SER A 74 5.25 9.79 19.61
C SER A 74 4.80 8.97 18.40
N ILE A 75 3.49 8.82 18.20
CA ILE A 75 2.94 8.09 17.06
C ILE A 75 3.46 8.69 15.74
N ASN A 76 3.90 7.83 14.82
CA ASN A 76 4.48 8.19 13.52
C ASN A 76 3.61 7.66 12.37
N GLY A 77 2.57 8.41 12.01
CA GLY A 77 1.72 8.11 10.84
C GLY A 77 2.41 8.44 9.52
N GLY A 78 2.15 7.67 8.45
CA GLY A 78 2.74 7.94 7.15
C GLY A 78 4.26 7.77 7.13
N HIS A 79 4.80 7.03 8.10
CA HIS A 79 6.20 6.68 8.15
C HIS A 79 6.53 5.68 7.03
N ALA A 80 7.73 5.82 6.47
CA ALA A 80 8.15 5.03 5.31
C ALA A 80 8.27 3.52 5.57
N TRP A 81 8.50 3.12 6.82
CA TRP A 81 8.51 1.70 7.18
C TRP A 81 7.14 1.04 7.10
N SER A 82 6.04 1.82 7.10
CA SER A 82 4.70 1.30 6.76
C SER A 82 4.66 0.74 5.34
N ILE A 83 5.55 1.21 4.45
CA ILE A 83 5.62 0.75 3.06
C ILE A 83 6.10 -0.69 2.97
N TRP A 84 6.87 -1.21 3.93
CA TRP A 84 7.26 -2.63 3.90
C TRP A 84 6.05 -3.55 3.95
N THR A 85 5.12 -3.31 4.88
CA THR A 85 3.86 -4.07 4.92
C THR A 85 2.98 -3.74 3.73
N ALA A 86 2.85 -2.46 3.36
CA ALA A 86 2.04 -2.06 2.21
C ALA A 86 2.45 -2.82 0.95
N GLU A 87 3.75 -2.95 0.74
CA GLU A 87 4.32 -3.64 -0.39
C GLU A 87 4.17 -5.16 -0.27
N ALA A 88 4.38 -5.72 0.93
CA ALA A 88 4.11 -7.13 1.17
C ALA A 88 2.66 -7.47 0.83
N LYS A 89 1.69 -6.65 1.25
CA LYS A 89 0.27 -6.81 0.89
C LYS A 89 0.02 -6.64 -0.61
N TYR A 90 0.67 -5.67 -1.26
CA TYR A 90 0.59 -5.53 -2.72
C TYR A 90 0.96 -6.84 -3.43
N TYR A 91 2.08 -7.45 -3.04
CA TYR A 91 2.53 -8.72 -3.61
C TYR A 91 1.71 -9.91 -3.14
N SER A 92 1.21 -9.90 -1.90
CA SER A 92 0.30 -10.90 -1.35
C SER A 92 -0.94 -11.06 -2.21
N PHE A 93 -1.53 -9.98 -2.71
CA PHE A 93 -2.61 -10.06 -3.70
C PHE A 93 -2.21 -10.87 -4.95
N PHE A 94 -0.98 -10.71 -5.45
CA PHE A 94 -0.54 -11.47 -6.63
C PHE A 94 -0.28 -12.95 -6.34
N ILE A 95 -0.32 -13.37 -5.08
CA ILE A 95 -0.21 -14.75 -4.63
C ILE A 95 -1.60 -15.28 -4.27
N GLU A 96 -2.27 -14.65 -3.31
CA GLU A 96 -3.52 -15.10 -2.69
C GLU A 96 -4.80 -14.63 -3.39
N ARG A 97 -4.70 -13.55 -4.18
CA ARG A 97 -5.83 -12.92 -4.90
C ARG A 97 -6.91 -12.34 -3.97
N ASP A 98 -6.54 -11.99 -2.74
CA ASP A 98 -7.39 -11.25 -1.80
C ASP A 98 -7.31 -9.74 -2.09
N PHE A 99 -8.42 -9.17 -2.54
CA PHE A 99 -8.48 -7.75 -2.89
C PHE A 99 -8.30 -6.82 -1.68
N THR A 100 -8.61 -7.30 -0.47
CA THR A 100 -8.41 -6.57 0.78
C THR A 100 -6.94 -6.20 1.00
N ASP A 101 -6.01 -7.06 0.56
CA ASP A 101 -4.58 -6.77 0.63
C ASP A 101 -4.20 -5.57 -0.26
N LEU A 102 -4.79 -5.44 -1.46
CA LEU A 102 -4.55 -4.27 -2.31
C LEU A 102 -5.12 -3.00 -1.72
N ILE A 103 -6.30 -3.10 -1.12
CA ILE A 103 -6.95 -1.98 -0.44
C ILE A 103 -6.02 -1.44 0.66
N ASP A 104 -5.57 -2.32 1.55
CA ASP A 104 -4.70 -1.97 2.67
C ASP A 104 -3.33 -1.46 2.19
N SER A 105 -2.78 -2.10 1.16
CA SER A 105 -1.57 -1.63 0.49
C SER A 105 -1.73 -0.21 -0.01
N PHE A 106 -2.77 0.06 -0.80
CA PHE A 106 -2.98 1.37 -1.41
C PHE A 106 -3.16 2.44 -0.34
N ALA A 107 -3.96 2.17 0.70
CA ALA A 107 -4.15 3.07 1.83
C ALA A 107 -2.82 3.48 2.49
N ALA A 108 -1.93 2.53 2.75
CA ALA A 108 -0.61 2.78 3.33
C ALA A 108 0.33 3.58 2.41
N PHE A 109 0.27 3.36 1.10
CA PHE A 109 0.99 4.20 0.12
C PHE A 109 0.44 5.63 0.11
N ILE A 110 -0.89 5.78 0.13
CA ILE A 110 -1.54 7.10 0.18
C ILE A 110 -1.20 7.81 1.49
N SER A 111 -1.06 7.11 2.61
CA SER A 111 -0.71 7.75 3.88
C SER A 111 0.67 8.38 3.93
N ASN A 112 1.55 7.99 3.00
CA ASN A 112 2.85 8.59 2.82
C ASN A 112 2.84 9.82 1.88
N MET A 113 1.76 10.08 1.14
CA MET A 113 1.68 11.22 0.20
C MET A 113 1.59 12.60 0.88
N PRO A 114 0.84 12.80 1.98
CA PRO A 114 0.68 14.11 2.61
C PRO A 114 1.98 14.76 3.09
N LYS A 115 3.06 13.98 3.25
CA LYS A 115 4.36 14.47 3.73
C LYS A 115 5.22 15.12 2.63
N VAL A 116 4.75 15.09 1.38
CA VAL A 116 5.45 15.65 0.22
C VAL A 116 5.17 17.15 0.10
N ASN A 117 6.21 17.97 0.19
CA ASN A 117 6.14 19.40 -0.04
C ASN A 117 6.17 19.74 -1.54
N ARG A 118 5.80 20.99 -1.85
CA ARG A 118 5.78 21.52 -3.22
C ARG A 118 7.14 21.51 -3.93
N ASP A 119 8.22 21.61 -3.17
CA ASP A 119 9.60 21.57 -3.66
C ASP A 119 10.17 20.14 -3.77
N GLY A 120 9.35 19.12 -3.47
CA GLY A 120 9.75 17.71 -3.46
C GLY A 120 10.43 17.26 -2.18
N SER A 121 10.66 18.14 -1.20
CA SER A 121 11.14 17.75 0.12
C SER A 121 10.06 16.94 0.86
N MET A 122 10.47 16.03 1.74
CA MET A 122 9.55 15.08 2.37
C MET A 122 9.83 14.89 3.84
N TYR A 123 8.81 15.13 4.67
CA TYR A 123 8.91 14.81 6.09
C TYR A 123 8.97 13.29 6.30
N SER A 124 9.53 12.85 7.42
CA SER A 124 9.61 11.43 7.79
C SER A 124 8.22 10.82 8.00
N ASN A 125 7.37 11.51 8.77
CA ASN A 125 6.05 11.08 9.23
C ASN A 125 5.18 12.28 9.65
N PHE A 126 3.91 12.01 9.93
CA PHE A 126 2.99 12.86 10.66
C PHE A 126 2.91 12.40 12.12
N THR A 127 2.79 13.32 13.07
CA THR A 127 2.53 12.99 14.47
C THR A 127 1.16 13.48 14.90
N PRO A 128 0.24 12.58 15.29
CA PRO A 128 -1.06 12.98 15.80
C PRO A 128 -1.05 13.39 17.28
N ASP A 129 0.02 13.06 18.01
CA ASP A 129 0.14 13.25 19.47
C ASP A 129 0.38 14.69 19.88
N TYR A 130 -0.64 15.33 20.46
CA TYR A 130 -0.54 16.70 20.96
C TYR A 130 0.57 16.94 21.98
N ILE A 131 1.07 15.92 22.66
CA ILE A 131 2.17 16.07 23.64
C ILE A 131 3.26 15.09 23.26
N THR A 132 4.34 15.61 22.69
CA THR A 132 5.56 14.84 22.37
C THR A 132 6.65 15.19 23.35
N GLY A 133 7.57 14.26 23.59
CA GLY A 133 8.63 14.48 24.55
C GLY A 133 9.28 13.19 24.99
N SER A 134 10.29 13.31 25.85
CA SER A 134 10.98 12.17 26.43
C SER A 134 10.90 12.22 27.95
N PHE A 135 10.81 11.05 28.57
CA PHE A 135 11.08 10.95 30.00
C PHE A 135 12.58 11.09 30.24
N LYS A 136 12.97 11.84 31.27
CA LYS A 136 14.34 11.78 31.77
C LYS A 136 14.69 10.34 32.12
N HIS A 137 15.98 9.99 32.12
CA HIS A 137 16.45 8.64 32.44
C HIS A 137 15.96 8.09 33.79
N ASN A 138 15.52 8.95 34.71
CA ASN A 138 14.92 8.56 35.98
C ASN A 138 13.46 8.07 35.86
N GLY A 139 12.79 8.24 34.71
CA GLY A 139 11.43 7.78 34.42
C GLY A 139 10.30 8.58 35.08
N PHE A 140 10.61 9.58 35.90
CA PHE A 140 9.60 10.30 36.71
C PHE A 140 9.30 11.71 36.21
N GLU A 141 10.13 12.24 35.32
CA GLU A 141 9.98 13.59 34.80
C GLU A 141 9.86 13.55 33.28
N PHE A 142 8.71 13.97 32.77
CA PHE A 142 8.46 14.12 31.33
C PHE A 142 8.89 15.51 30.87
N ASN A 143 9.75 15.57 29.87
CA ASN A 143 10.13 16.81 29.22
C ASN A 143 9.34 16.96 27.91
N PRO A 144 8.28 17.80 27.86
CA PRO A 144 7.57 18.06 26.63
C PRO A 144 8.47 18.82 25.65
N ASP A 145 8.62 18.31 24.44
CA ASP A 145 9.41 18.98 23.39
C ASP A 145 8.53 19.94 22.57
N TYR A 146 7.35 19.48 22.15
CA TYR A 146 6.46 20.25 21.26
C TYR A 146 5.01 19.77 21.30
N LEU A 147 4.06 20.69 21.06
CA LEU A 147 2.66 20.33 20.81
C LEU A 147 2.49 19.85 19.36
N ALA A 148 2.59 18.55 19.11
CA ALA A 148 2.68 18.02 17.74
C ALA A 148 1.35 17.44 17.22
N HIS A 149 0.65 18.22 16.40
CA HIS A 149 -0.36 17.66 15.51
C HIS A 149 0.01 18.05 14.07
N ASP A 150 1.24 17.70 13.68
CA ASP A 150 1.95 18.27 12.52
C ASP A 150 3.04 17.29 12.01
N PHE A 151 3.78 17.71 10.99
CA PHE A 151 4.97 17.03 10.49
C PHE A 151 6.26 17.58 11.16
N PRO A 152 7.26 16.73 11.51
CA PRO A 152 8.54 17.17 12.10
C PRO A 152 9.31 18.09 11.14
N ARG A 153 9.72 19.28 11.61
CA ARG A 153 10.11 20.38 10.71
C ARG A 153 11.56 20.41 10.25
N LYS A 154 12.52 19.92 11.04
CA LYS A 154 13.94 20.18 10.75
C LYS A 154 14.59 19.08 9.93
N THR A 155 13.89 17.98 9.66
CA THR A 155 14.53 16.81 9.07
C THR A 155 13.76 16.25 7.88
N PHE A 156 14.36 16.42 6.70
CA PHE A 156 14.04 15.63 5.52
C PHE A 156 14.92 14.38 5.56
N THR A 157 14.31 13.20 5.58
CA THR A 157 15.02 11.94 5.78
C THR A 157 14.96 11.10 4.51
N ALA A 158 15.99 10.29 4.26
CA ALA A 158 16.02 9.38 3.12
C ALA A 158 14.85 8.38 3.17
N SER A 159 14.46 7.96 4.38
CA SER A 159 13.24 7.18 4.63
C SER A 159 12.01 7.92 4.09
N GLY A 160 11.88 9.24 4.29
CA GLY A 160 10.81 10.05 3.72
C GLY A 160 10.56 9.82 2.22
N SER A 161 11.62 9.66 1.43
CA SER A 161 11.55 9.41 -0.03
C SER A 161 11.35 7.94 -0.44
N TYR A 162 11.53 6.99 0.49
CA TYR A 162 11.49 5.55 0.19
C TYR A 162 10.18 5.12 -0.47
N PHE A 163 9.04 5.68 -0.05
CA PHE A 163 7.75 5.33 -0.62
C PHE A 163 7.67 5.62 -2.13
N LEU A 164 8.35 6.66 -2.63
CA LEU A 164 8.35 6.97 -4.08
C LEU A 164 9.01 5.86 -4.87
N ILE A 165 10.15 5.35 -4.38
CA ILE A 165 10.89 4.27 -5.02
C ILE A 165 9.99 3.04 -5.08
N ARG A 166 9.36 2.66 -3.96
CA ARG A 166 8.49 1.48 -3.92
C ARG A 166 7.20 1.68 -4.71
N ALA A 167 6.64 2.88 -4.74
CA ALA A 167 5.47 3.21 -5.55
C ALA A 167 5.81 3.07 -7.04
N SER A 168 7.02 3.48 -7.44
CA SER A 168 7.51 3.35 -8.81
C SER A 168 7.64 1.89 -9.27
N GLU A 169 7.84 0.94 -8.34
CA GLU A 169 7.93 -0.49 -8.63
C GLU A 169 6.58 -1.22 -8.51
N THR A 170 5.58 -0.58 -7.90
CA THR A 170 4.27 -1.17 -7.59
C THR A 170 3.14 -0.39 -8.26
N TRP A 171 2.58 0.58 -7.54
CA TRP A 171 1.37 1.32 -7.92
C TRP A 171 1.52 2.16 -9.17
N PHE A 172 2.73 2.50 -9.62
CA PHE A 172 2.90 3.25 -10.87
C PHE A 172 2.47 2.49 -12.12
N TYR A 173 2.29 1.18 -12.02
CA TYR A 173 1.83 0.32 -13.10
C TYR A 173 0.40 -0.18 -12.92
N THR A 174 -0.17 -0.01 -11.73
CA THR A 174 -1.35 -0.76 -11.28
C THR A 174 -2.49 0.16 -10.90
N SER A 175 -3.66 -0.13 -11.45
CA SER A 175 -4.95 0.35 -10.97
C SER A 175 -5.83 -0.84 -10.63
N ALA A 176 -6.80 -0.62 -9.73
CA ALA A 176 -7.71 -1.67 -9.31
C ALA A 176 -9.16 -1.16 -9.25
N VAL A 177 -10.10 -2.07 -9.45
CA VAL A 177 -11.52 -1.84 -9.22
C VAL A 177 -12.14 -3.07 -8.56
N GLY A 178 -12.94 -2.82 -7.53
CA GLY A 178 -13.56 -3.86 -6.72
C GLY A 178 -14.52 -3.28 -5.71
N PHE A 179 -14.76 -4.00 -4.62
CA PHE A 179 -15.72 -3.65 -3.60
C PHE A 179 -15.07 -3.55 -2.23
N TRP A 180 -15.49 -2.56 -1.44
CA TRP A 180 -15.21 -2.49 -0.01
C TRP A 180 -16.51 -2.21 0.71
N ASN A 181 -16.90 -3.09 1.64
CA ASN A 181 -18.12 -2.94 2.45
C ASN A 181 -19.38 -2.85 1.58
N GLY A 182 -19.38 -3.54 0.43
CA GLY A 182 -20.47 -3.53 -0.54
C GLY A 182 -20.48 -2.31 -1.48
N GLU A 183 -19.59 -1.35 -1.30
CA GLU A 183 -19.47 -0.18 -2.17
C GLU A 183 -18.39 -0.41 -3.24
N LEU A 184 -18.69 -0.02 -4.47
CA LEU A 184 -17.72 -0.05 -5.56
C LEU A 184 -16.61 0.98 -5.29
N ILE A 185 -15.37 0.53 -5.26
CA ILE A 185 -14.20 1.37 -5.06
C ILE A 185 -13.21 1.21 -6.22
N THR A 186 -12.35 2.21 -6.34
CA THR A 186 -11.21 2.18 -7.26
C THR A 186 -9.93 2.50 -6.50
N LEU A 187 -8.85 1.84 -6.87
CA LEU A 187 -7.50 2.11 -6.35
C LEU A 187 -6.66 2.65 -7.50
N ASN A 188 -6.04 3.81 -7.29
CA ASN A 188 -5.22 4.49 -8.29
C ASN A 188 -5.92 4.70 -9.64
N ALA A 189 -7.22 4.97 -9.61
CA ALA A 189 -8.08 5.21 -10.77
C ALA A 189 -9.36 5.92 -10.33
N THR A 190 -10.17 6.33 -11.31
CA THR A 190 -11.56 6.76 -11.13
C THR A 190 -12.45 6.06 -12.15
N ILE A 191 -13.75 5.97 -11.85
CA ILE A 191 -14.78 5.57 -12.81
C ILE A 191 -15.61 6.80 -13.17
N GLU A 192 -15.60 7.16 -14.44
CA GLU A 192 -16.42 8.21 -15.03
C GLU A 192 -17.73 7.63 -15.61
N GLU A 193 -18.59 8.51 -16.13
CA GLU A 193 -19.84 8.13 -16.78
C GLU A 193 -19.65 7.04 -17.85
N GLY A 194 -20.64 6.15 -17.96
CA GLY A 194 -20.59 5.02 -18.89
C GLY A 194 -19.55 3.95 -18.52
N SER A 195 -19.23 3.81 -17.23
CA SER A 195 -18.26 2.83 -16.71
C SER A 195 -16.86 2.96 -17.31
N LYS A 196 -16.44 4.20 -17.60
CA LYS A 196 -15.11 4.48 -18.14
C LYS A 196 -14.11 4.56 -16.99
N LEU A 197 -13.20 3.59 -16.92
CA LEU A 197 -12.10 3.60 -15.95
C LEU A 197 -10.95 4.46 -16.47
N VAL A 198 -10.57 5.47 -15.69
CA VAL A 198 -9.42 6.33 -15.93
C VAL A 198 -8.35 5.99 -14.91
N SER A 199 -7.26 5.38 -15.36
CA SER A 199 -6.12 5.06 -14.50
C SER A 199 -5.33 6.32 -14.14
N HIS A 200 -4.89 6.41 -12.89
CA HIS A 200 -3.93 7.41 -12.41
C HIS A 200 -2.50 6.86 -12.29
N ALA A 201 -2.29 5.59 -12.65
CA ALA A 201 -0.97 4.97 -12.69
C ALA A 201 -0.14 5.57 -13.85
N PRO A 202 1.00 6.24 -13.59
CA PRO A 202 1.79 6.91 -14.63
C PRO A 202 2.25 6.00 -15.78
N HIS A 203 2.40 4.71 -15.50
CA HIS A 203 2.82 3.69 -16.43
C HIS A 203 1.81 2.54 -16.48
N PHE A 204 0.52 2.86 -16.41
CA PHE A 204 -0.58 1.89 -16.38
C PHE A 204 -0.37 0.72 -17.35
N LYS A 205 -0.24 -0.48 -16.78
CA LYS A 205 -0.05 -1.76 -17.49
C LYS A 205 -0.83 -2.90 -16.85
N LYS A 206 -1.22 -2.74 -15.59
CA LYS A 206 -1.89 -3.76 -14.79
C LYS A 206 -3.22 -3.22 -14.29
N LEU A 207 -4.28 -3.93 -14.60
CA LEU A 207 -5.60 -3.71 -14.04
C LEU A 207 -5.93 -4.89 -13.14
N VAL A 208 -6.29 -4.62 -11.88
CA VAL A 208 -6.87 -5.62 -11.00
C VAL A 208 -8.38 -5.44 -10.98
N VAL A 209 -9.12 -6.55 -11.11
CA VAL A 209 -10.58 -6.54 -11.09
C VAL A 209 -11.13 -7.60 -10.13
N GLU A 210 -12.11 -7.20 -9.33
CA GLU A 210 -12.94 -8.15 -8.58
C GLU A 210 -14.14 -8.66 -9.37
N LYS A 211 -14.73 -9.74 -8.86
CA LYS A 211 -15.97 -10.31 -9.36
C LYS A 211 -17.14 -9.35 -9.21
N GLY A 212 -17.98 -9.27 -10.23
CA GLY A 212 -19.25 -8.53 -10.18
C GLY A 212 -19.11 -7.00 -10.32
N VAL A 213 -17.93 -6.49 -10.69
CA VAL A 213 -17.74 -5.07 -11.03
C VAL A 213 -18.57 -4.67 -12.25
N GLY A 214 -18.92 -5.64 -13.12
CA GLY A 214 -19.70 -5.41 -14.33
C GLY A 214 -18.85 -4.88 -15.48
N ARG A 215 -19.43 -3.99 -16.29
CA ARG A 215 -18.77 -3.46 -17.49
C ARG A 215 -17.70 -2.45 -17.12
N ILE A 216 -16.50 -2.58 -17.69
CA ILE A 216 -15.42 -1.59 -17.60
C ILE A 216 -14.96 -1.23 -19.01
N ASN A 217 -14.96 0.07 -19.31
CA ASN A 217 -14.43 0.62 -20.55
C ASN A 217 -13.13 1.37 -20.24
N LEU A 218 -12.07 1.15 -21.02
CA LEU A 218 -10.79 1.82 -20.78
C LEU A 218 -10.06 2.15 -22.08
N GLU A 219 -9.33 3.25 -22.07
CA GLU A 219 -8.41 3.64 -23.13
C GLU A 219 -7.01 3.11 -22.79
N HIS A 220 -6.43 2.32 -23.68
CA HIS A 220 -5.11 1.74 -23.48
C HIS A 220 -4.41 1.49 -24.80
N LYS A 221 -3.10 1.69 -24.82
CA LYS A 221 -2.26 1.39 -25.98
C LYS A 221 -1.42 0.15 -25.69
N GLY A 222 -1.45 -0.81 -26.61
CA GLY A 222 -0.69 -2.05 -26.48
C GLY A 222 -1.44 -3.12 -25.70
N VAL A 223 -0.75 -3.81 -24.81
CA VAL A 223 -1.25 -4.94 -24.03
C VAL A 223 -1.51 -4.51 -22.60
N LEU A 224 -2.67 -4.86 -22.06
CA LEU A 224 -3.04 -4.71 -20.66
C LEU A 224 -2.99 -6.08 -19.97
N GLU A 225 -2.38 -6.12 -18.79
CA GLU A 225 -2.44 -7.28 -17.90
C GLU A 225 -3.62 -7.11 -16.96
N ILE A 226 -4.61 -7.99 -17.04
CA ILE A 226 -5.79 -7.97 -16.18
C ILE A 226 -5.67 -9.11 -15.17
N TYR A 227 -5.53 -8.77 -13.90
CA TYR A 227 -5.44 -9.71 -12.79
C TYR A 227 -6.79 -9.86 -12.11
N LYS A 228 -7.17 -11.10 -11.83
CA LYS A 228 -8.47 -11.47 -11.29
C LYS A 228 -8.37 -11.67 -9.78
N SER A 229 -9.37 -11.24 -9.02
CA SER A 229 -9.51 -11.68 -7.62
C SER A 229 -9.84 -13.17 -7.54
N ALA A 230 -9.69 -13.76 -6.35
CA ALA A 230 -9.83 -15.20 -6.14
C ALA A 230 -11.18 -15.76 -6.65
N GLU A 231 -12.24 -14.97 -6.56
CA GLU A 231 -13.59 -15.39 -6.95
C GLU A 231 -13.91 -15.19 -8.43
N LEU A 232 -13.12 -14.38 -9.15
CA LEU A 232 -13.34 -14.06 -10.55
C LEU A 232 -12.62 -15.05 -11.46
N LYS A 233 -13.37 -16.01 -12.00
CA LYS A 233 -12.79 -17.08 -12.85
C LYS A 233 -12.53 -16.63 -14.28
N GLU A 234 -13.48 -15.88 -14.84
CA GLU A 234 -13.49 -15.50 -16.25
C GLU A 234 -13.79 -14.02 -16.41
N ILE A 235 -13.31 -13.45 -17.51
CA ILE A 235 -13.58 -12.07 -17.91
C ILE A 235 -14.01 -12.14 -19.36
N GLU A 236 -15.13 -11.51 -19.69
CA GLU A 236 -15.55 -11.34 -21.06
C GLU A 236 -14.88 -10.10 -21.65
N VAL A 237 -14.20 -10.24 -22.80
CA VAL A 237 -13.59 -9.11 -23.51
C VAL A 237 -14.49 -8.73 -24.67
N LEU A 238 -15.28 -7.67 -24.50
CA LEU A 238 -16.19 -7.14 -25.51
C LEU A 238 -15.45 -6.33 -26.59
N LYS A 239 -14.31 -5.74 -26.25
CA LYS A 239 -13.44 -5.01 -27.18
C LYS A 239 -11.97 -5.21 -26.81
N GLY A 240 -11.17 -5.59 -27.81
CA GLY A 240 -9.80 -6.02 -27.62
C GLY A 240 -9.64 -7.48 -28.07
N GLU A 241 -8.41 -7.97 -28.00
CA GLU A 241 -8.05 -9.35 -28.36
C GLU A 241 -7.37 -10.01 -27.15
N ILE A 242 -7.91 -11.14 -26.70
CA ILE A 242 -7.27 -11.95 -25.66
C ILE A 242 -6.06 -12.64 -26.29
N ILE A 243 -4.87 -12.31 -25.80
CA ILE A 243 -3.62 -12.95 -26.25
C ILE A 243 -3.15 -14.06 -25.30
N PHE A 244 -3.63 -14.03 -24.06
CA PHE A 244 -3.36 -15.05 -23.05
C PHE A 244 -4.46 -15.00 -21.99
N ASN A 245 -4.88 -16.16 -21.49
CA ASN A 245 -5.83 -16.25 -20.40
C ASN A 245 -5.52 -17.48 -19.54
N ASN A 246 -5.47 -17.30 -18.23
CA ASN A 246 -5.48 -18.39 -17.26
C ASN A 246 -6.36 -18.00 -16.06
N LEU A 247 -6.41 -18.84 -15.03
CA LEU A 247 -7.22 -18.59 -13.84
C LEU A 247 -6.88 -17.29 -13.11
N ASN A 248 -5.65 -16.79 -13.21
CA ASN A 248 -5.16 -15.66 -12.41
C ASN A 248 -5.09 -14.35 -13.20
N LYS A 249 -4.86 -14.42 -14.52
CA LYS A 249 -4.65 -13.25 -15.37
C LYS A 249 -5.12 -13.46 -16.80
N THR A 250 -5.55 -12.37 -17.40
CA THR A 250 -5.88 -12.25 -18.82
C THR A 250 -5.01 -11.14 -19.42
N LEU A 251 -4.32 -11.42 -20.52
CA LEU A 251 -3.64 -10.39 -21.31
C LEU A 251 -4.54 -9.98 -22.47
N VAL A 252 -4.81 -8.68 -22.58
CA VAL A 252 -5.69 -8.13 -23.60
C VAL A 252 -4.95 -7.08 -24.41
N LYS A 253 -4.86 -7.30 -25.73
CA LYS A 253 -4.36 -6.32 -26.67
C LYS A 253 -5.50 -5.38 -27.07
N ALA A 254 -5.27 -4.07 -26.97
CA ALA A 254 -6.28 -3.07 -27.26
C ALA A 254 -6.67 -3.04 -28.74
N ALA A 255 -7.97 -2.90 -29.03
CA ALA A 255 -8.50 -2.71 -30.37
C ALA A 255 -8.80 -1.22 -30.60
N ASN A 256 -8.07 -0.59 -31.52
CA ASN A 256 -8.15 0.85 -31.80
C ASN A 256 -7.98 1.71 -30.53
N GLY A 257 -7.00 1.33 -29.69
CA GLY A 257 -6.69 2.06 -28.44
C GLY A 257 -7.72 1.90 -27.32
N ARG A 258 -8.66 0.96 -27.43
CA ARG A 258 -9.71 0.73 -26.43
C ARG A 258 -9.79 -0.74 -26.04
N ILE A 259 -10.11 -0.95 -24.77
CA ILE A 259 -10.46 -2.25 -24.21
C ILE A 259 -11.81 -2.10 -23.52
N THR A 260 -12.69 -3.07 -23.70
CA THR A 260 -13.93 -3.18 -22.94
C THR A 260 -14.01 -4.58 -22.39
N ILE A 261 -14.22 -4.70 -21.08
CA ILE A 261 -14.38 -5.97 -20.39
C ILE A 261 -15.67 -6.00 -19.58
N TYR A 262 -16.09 -7.20 -19.22
CA TYR A 262 -17.18 -7.47 -18.30
C TYR A 262 -16.75 -8.56 -17.30
N THR A 263 -17.01 -8.35 -16.02
CA THR A 263 -16.62 -9.22 -14.88
C THR A 263 -17.79 -9.60 -14.01
#